data_AF-A0AAP0Z9D0-F1
#
_entry.id   AF-A0AAP0Z9D0-F1
#
_cell.length_a   1.000
_cell.length_b   1.000
_cell.length_c   1.000
_cell.angle_alpha   90.00
_cell.angle_beta   90.00
_cell.angle_gamma   90.00
#
_symmetry.space_group_name_H-M   'P 1'
#
loop_
_entity.id
_entity.type
_entity.pdbx_description
1 polymer ?
#
loop_
_entity_poly.entity_id
_entity_poly.type
_entity_poly.pdbx_seq_one_letter_code
_entity_poly.pdbx_strand_id
1 'polypeptide(L)' 'MHHSMADAATRQIFVTDMDDEAGIRRSTQKIADIAGSENAAFVVYGHDTEQWASLRLSPAFYE' A
#
# COMPACT_ATOMS: atom_id res chain seq x y z
N MET A 1 -2.75 7.57 -14.78
CA MET A 1 -3.64 7.65 -13.61
C MET A 1 -3.02 6.75 -12.58
N HIS A 2 -2.53 7.29 -11.48
CA HIS A 2 -1.92 6.49 -10.43
C HIS A 2 -3.04 5.77 -9.66
N HIS A 3 -3.09 4.45 -9.76
CA HIS A 3 -4.03 3.66 -8.96
C HIS A 3 -3.38 3.42 -7.61
N SER A 4 -3.89 4.12 -6.58
CA SER A 4 -3.35 4.00 -5.23
C SER A 4 -3.47 2.56 -4.74
N MET A 5 -2.37 2.01 -4.23
CA MET A 5 -2.36 0.72 -3.55
C MET A 5 -3.17 0.73 -2.24
N ALA A 6 -3.54 1.92 -1.74
CA ALA A 6 -4.35 2.13 -0.55
C ALA A 6 -5.85 1.89 -0.77
N ASP A 7 -6.32 2.09 -2.01
CA ASP A 7 -7.75 1.99 -2.31
C ASP A 7 -8.13 0.53 -2.49
N ALA A 8 -8.82 -0.02 -1.51
CA ALA A 8 -9.32 -1.38 -1.57
C ALA A 8 -10.15 -1.60 -2.84
N ALA A 9 -11.03 -0.69 -3.25
CA ALA A 9 -11.91 -0.89 -4.39
C ALA A 9 -11.19 -0.85 -5.74
N THR A 10 -10.13 -0.03 -5.86
CA THR A 10 -9.53 0.26 -7.18
C THR A 10 -8.08 -0.18 -7.35
N ARG A 11 -7.39 -0.65 -6.29
CA ARG A 11 -6.02 -1.17 -6.42
C ARG A 11 -5.97 -2.26 -7.50
N GLN A 12 -4.90 -2.25 -8.28
CA GLN A 12 -4.68 -3.30 -9.27
C GLN A 12 -4.45 -4.65 -8.57
N ILE A 13 -5.01 -5.71 -9.13
CA ILE A 13 -4.73 -7.10 -8.74
C ILE A 13 -3.73 -7.65 -9.76
N PHE A 14 -2.63 -8.19 -9.27
CA PHE A 14 -1.55 -8.73 -10.09
C PHE A 14 -1.63 -10.25 -10.16
N VAL A 15 -1.07 -10.84 -11.21
CA VAL A 15 -0.96 -12.30 -11.37
C VAL A 15 -0.14 -12.97 -10.26
N THR A 16 0.67 -12.18 -9.55
CA THR A 16 1.49 -12.61 -8.42
C THR A 16 0.77 -12.48 -7.07
N ASP A 17 -0.42 -11.89 -7.02
CA ASP A 17 -1.21 -11.91 -5.80
C ASP A 17 -1.66 -13.35 -5.51
N MET A 18 -1.43 -13.81 -4.28
CA MET A 18 -1.63 -15.22 -3.90
C MET A 18 -3.04 -15.52 -3.39
N ASP A 19 -3.75 -14.50 -2.92
CA ASP A 19 -5.12 -14.60 -2.41
C ASP A 19 -6.15 -14.36 -3.53
N ASP A 20 -7.41 -14.72 -3.27
CA ASP A 20 -8.51 -14.30 -4.15
C ASP A 20 -8.76 -12.79 -4.05
N GLU A 21 -9.36 -12.20 -5.10
CA GLU A 21 -9.64 -10.77 -5.13
C GLU A 21 -10.43 -10.32 -3.88
N ALA A 22 -11.43 -11.06 -3.44
CA ALA A 22 -12.22 -10.65 -2.28
C ALA A 22 -11.40 -10.59 -0.99
N GLY A 23 -10.50 -11.55 -0.78
CA GLY A 23 -9.54 -11.58 0.33
C GLY A 23 -8.58 -10.41 0.28
N ILE A 24 -8.06 -10.13 -0.92
CA ILE A 24 -7.17 -9.00 -1.19
C ILE A 24 -7.85 -7.67 -0.85
N ARG A 25 -9.07 -7.44 -1.36
CA ARG A 25 -9.86 -6.23 -1.12
C ARG A 25 -10.12 -6.03 0.38
N ARG A 26 -10.54 -7.08 1.09
CA ARG A 26 -10.75 -7.04 2.55
C ARG A 26 -9.47 -6.74 3.32
N SER A 27 -8.35 -7.33 2.92
CA SER A 27 -7.05 -7.11 3.56
C SER A 27 -6.57 -5.67 3.37
N THR A 28 -6.68 -5.12 2.16
CA THR A 28 -6.36 -3.70 1.91
C THR A 28 -7.20 -2.77 2.75
N GLN A 29 -8.53 -2.99 2.81
CA GLN A 29 -9.40 -2.16 3.64
C GLN A 29 -8.96 -2.20 5.11
N LYS A 30 -8.70 -3.39 5.64
CA LYS A 30 -8.22 -3.55 7.02
C LYS A 30 -6.92 -2.79 7.29
N ILE A 31 -5.94 -2.86 6.38
CA ILE A 31 -4.66 -2.15 6.56
C ILE A 31 -4.86 -0.63 6.49
N ALA A 32 -5.72 -0.14 5.58
CA ALA A 32 -6.07 1.27 5.49
C ALA A 32 -6.74 1.78 6.77
N ASP A 33 -7.67 0.99 7.32
CA ASP A 33 -8.36 1.30 8.58
C ASP A 33 -7.37 1.36 9.75
N ILE A 34 -6.45 0.38 9.84
CA ILE A 34 -5.41 0.36 10.88
C ILE A 34 -4.53 1.61 10.76
N ALA A 35 -4.01 1.91 9.57
CA ALA A 35 -3.15 3.07 9.34
C ALA A 35 -3.84 4.39 9.74
N GLY A 36 -5.14 4.53 9.43
CA GLY A 36 -5.94 5.68 9.87
C GLY A 36 -6.13 5.72 11.39
N SER A 37 -6.49 4.59 12.00
CA SER A 37 -6.76 4.50 13.45
C SER A 37 -5.50 4.73 14.31
N GLU A 38 -4.34 4.33 13.82
CA GLU A 38 -3.05 4.49 14.50
C GLU A 38 -2.38 5.83 14.19
N ASN A 39 -2.98 6.67 13.33
CA ASN A 39 -2.37 7.90 12.81
C ASN A 39 -0.96 7.64 12.25
N ALA A 40 -0.82 6.57 11.46
CA ALA A 40 0.45 6.23 10.85
C ALA A 40 0.97 7.41 10.02
N ALA A 41 2.25 7.76 10.18
CA ALA A 41 2.86 8.89 9.48
C ALA A 41 2.81 8.70 7.95
N PHE A 42 3.03 7.47 7.48
CA PHE A 42 2.80 7.04 6.09
C PHE A 42 2.82 5.50 6.00
N VAL A 43 2.25 4.96 4.92
CA VAL A 43 2.23 3.52 4.61
C VAL A 43 3.15 3.27 3.42
N VAL A 44 4.02 2.27 3.50
CA VAL A 44 4.92 1.86 2.41
C VAL A 44 4.32 0.70 1.64
N TYR A 45 4.16 0.85 0.33
CA TYR A 45 3.59 -0.16 -0.56
C TYR A 45 4.69 -0.91 -1.31
N GLY A 46 4.56 -2.24 -1.39
CA GLY A 46 5.63 -3.11 -1.92
C GLY A 46 5.96 -2.92 -3.40
N HIS A 47 5.02 -2.45 -4.23
CA HIS A 47 5.17 -2.36 -5.69
C HIS A 47 4.66 -1.03 -6.26
N ASP A 48 4.89 0.07 -5.54
CA ASP A 48 4.53 1.41 -5.98
C ASP A 48 5.77 2.18 -6.45
N THR A 49 5.96 2.28 -7.76
CA THR A 49 7.12 2.97 -8.36
C THR A 49 7.10 4.47 -8.12
N GLU A 50 5.91 5.09 -8.08
CA GLU A 50 5.79 6.53 -7.85
C GLU A 50 6.13 6.86 -6.39
N GLN A 51 5.63 6.07 -5.45
CA GLN A 51 6.00 6.20 -4.04
C GLN A 51 7.50 5.95 -3.84
N TRP A 52 8.06 4.90 -4.46
CA TRP A 52 9.47 4.53 -4.28
C TRP A 52 10.43 5.71 -4.52
N ALA A 53 10.16 6.52 -5.54
CA ALA A 53 10.95 7.71 -5.87
C ALA A 53 10.96 8.79 -4.76
N SER A 54 9.98 8.77 -3.85
CA SER A 54 9.86 9.70 -2.73
C SER A 54 10.39 9.16 -1.39
N LEU A 55 10.73 7.88 -1.31
CA LEU A 55 11.16 7.23 -0.08
C LEU A 55 12.61 7.60 0.27
N ARG A 56 12.93 7.60 1.57
CA ARG A 56 14.31 7.64 2.06
C ARG A 56 14.94 6.26 1.84
N LEU A 57 15.87 6.21 0.89
CA LEU A 57 16.63 5.01 0.57
C LEU A 57 17.97 5.02 1.31
N SER A 58 18.47 3.83 1.66
CA SER A 58 19.77 3.67 2.31
C SER A 58 20.88 4.45 1.58
N PRO A 59 21.73 5.20 2.31
CA PRO A 59 21.89 5.22 3.77
C PRO A 59 20.95 6.18 4.53
N ALA A 60 20.03 6.88 3.85
CA ALA A 60 19.04 7.74 4.51
C ALA A 60 17.96 6.91 5.22
N PHE A 61 17.43 7.44 6.33
CA PHE A 61 16.41 6.78 7.16
C PHE A 61 15.37 7.79 7.67
N TYR A 62 14.21 7.30 8.14
CA TYR A 62 13.16 8.10 8.78
C TYR A 62 13.43 8.18 10.29
N GLU A 63 13.23 9.37 10.89
CA GLU A 63 13.33 9.60 12.34
C GLU A 63 12.03 9.25 13.06
#